data_AF-A0A094DUB9-F1
#
_entry.id   AF-A0A094DUB9-F1
#
_cell.length_a   1.000
_cell.length_b   1.000
_cell.length_c   1.000
_cell.angle_alpha   90.00
_cell.angle_beta   90.00
_cell.angle_gamma   90.00
#
_symmetry.space_group_name_H-M   'P 1'
#
loop_
_entity.id
_entity.type
_entity.pdbx_description
1 polymer ?
#
loop_
_entity_poly.entity_id
_entity_poly.type
_entity_poly.pdbx_seq_one_letter_code
_entity_poly.pdbx_strand_id
1 'polypeptide(L)'
;MLPILGLTYGESYFLIGLAVLVTGFTLFFAKRYRNVRPSPTQDVPAEREKEVINDKDALPGTPTILGPVETLISFDWKTTEPLKHRPFKPKYHLTMALQKTDINNLIVMDKNYLDRVTLRRKVIGEYPATVVGHLDGSRGAVKELYELLMNGLLPLRWPQMFQRSNGQLNNLVTGYSLPTSCPESSTEALNYIGSNLDEDFLILLPSDDGDSYTLKAFATCFPSGWDASKKLGLKLRDIHGPVPKYKEILNKSMDRYFAALEVGKFKRRLNWSIMTNDELFTPFEVTHFHDGKHTNADHPAGVEVENTYQRTEMQSLFRLPQSGAVVFAIKTYMYPIQEVKDDGYGEELAAAIEGLETGNAPEMFFYKRGPIWGETPWPTYCPHQGQESSGEEASPRTAPISFKHEKISDADLSNMAKFPIISAVLALLAVGASVSAVAPPPAPVPTPVDELIPGPGLPSLKSLGLTHKDLVAMGRVNIPESYNAHRIRGALLSGKRSTGASIPTCEDNYELPKKGAQVCINFISALGSKPCAVTGKFVQQMCTDHGASIMGANVKNLATVQSSCSDVAIAAQWIYDNCGLDTTDMNAGAHFAHGNGDLLISIVPA
;
A
#
# COMPACT_ATOMS: atom_id res chain seq x y z
N MET A 1 19.73 -70.16 -10.52
CA MET A 1 18.79 -70.09 -9.39
C MET A 1 18.42 -68.63 -9.17
N LEU A 2 17.11 -68.35 -9.16
CA LEU A 2 16.45 -67.12 -8.66
C LEU A 2 16.58 -65.82 -9.49
N PRO A 3 15.53 -64.97 -9.48
CA PRO A 3 14.74 -64.73 -10.68
C PRO A 3 14.57 -63.25 -11.05
N ILE A 4 14.13 -63.12 -12.30
CA ILE A 4 13.74 -61.92 -13.04
C ILE A 4 12.54 -61.25 -12.34
N LEU A 5 12.63 -59.93 -12.16
CA LEU A 5 11.56 -59.06 -11.68
C LEU A 5 10.31 -59.23 -12.56
N GLY A 6 9.28 -59.84 -11.98
CA GLY A 6 7.94 -59.90 -12.56
C GLY A 6 7.28 -58.54 -12.45
N LEU A 7 7.31 -57.78 -13.55
CA LEU A 7 6.36 -56.69 -13.78
C LEU A 7 5.26 -57.21 -14.69
N THR A 8 4.02 -56.99 -14.28
CA THR A 8 2.85 -57.40 -15.08
C THR A 8 2.69 -56.45 -16.26
N TYR A 9 2.06 -56.93 -17.35
CA TYR A 9 1.85 -56.17 -18.59
C TYR A 9 1.27 -54.75 -18.36
N GLY A 10 0.52 -54.51 -17.28
CA GLY A 10 -0.03 -53.19 -16.94
C GLY A 10 0.98 -52.15 -16.44
N GLU A 11 2.06 -52.55 -15.77
CA GLU A 11 3.06 -51.62 -15.20
C GLU A 11 4.04 -51.10 -16.26
N SER A 12 4.23 -51.86 -17.35
CA SER A 12 5.01 -51.42 -18.51
C SER A 12 4.30 -50.32 -19.32
N TYR A 13 2.98 -50.37 -19.44
CA TYR A 13 2.20 -49.32 -20.12
C TYR A 13 2.13 -48.01 -19.34
N PHE A 14 2.18 -48.07 -18.00
CA PHE A 14 2.16 -46.87 -17.17
C PHE A 14 3.48 -46.07 -17.27
N LEU A 15 4.62 -46.76 -17.31
CA LEU A 15 5.93 -46.11 -17.50
C LEU A 15 6.14 -45.57 -18.92
N ILE A 16 5.62 -46.27 -19.95
CA ILE A 16 5.62 -45.76 -21.33
C ILE A 16 4.67 -44.56 -21.48
N GLY A 17 3.51 -44.59 -20.82
CA GLY A 17 2.57 -43.46 -20.79
C GLY A 17 3.15 -42.21 -20.12
N LEU A 18 3.90 -42.38 -19.02
CA LEU A 18 4.57 -41.28 -18.33
C LEU A 18 5.70 -40.67 -19.18
N ALA A 19 6.48 -41.50 -19.87
CA ALA A 19 7.54 -41.04 -20.78
C ALA A 19 6.97 -40.28 -22.00
N VAL A 20 5.86 -40.74 -22.57
CA VAL A 20 5.17 -40.06 -23.69
C VAL A 20 4.54 -38.74 -23.24
N LEU A 21 3.99 -38.66 -22.01
CA LEU A 21 3.47 -37.42 -21.43
C LEU A 21 4.57 -36.40 -21.17
N VAL A 22 5.72 -36.80 -20.61
CA VAL A 22 6.85 -35.89 -20.33
C VAL A 22 7.50 -35.40 -21.63
N THR A 23 7.62 -36.26 -22.64
CA THR A 23 8.15 -35.89 -23.96
C THR A 23 7.17 -35.02 -24.76
N GLY A 24 5.86 -35.28 -24.63
CA GLY A 24 4.80 -34.47 -25.21
C GLY A 24 4.70 -33.08 -24.57
N PHE A 25 4.86 -32.97 -23.24
CA PHE A 25 4.87 -31.70 -22.53
C PHE A 25 6.08 -30.83 -22.91
N THR A 26 7.27 -31.43 -22.98
CA THR A 26 8.49 -30.73 -23.38
C THR A 26 8.45 -30.25 -24.83
N LEU A 27 7.91 -31.05 -25.77
CA LEU A 27 7.74 -30.64 -27.17
C LEU A 27 6.61 -29.60 -27.36
N PHE A 28 5.52 -29.67 -26.59
CA PHE A 28 4.44 -28.68 -26.64
C PHE A 28 4.87 -27.30 -26.14
N PHE A 29 5.66 -27.24 -25.05
CA PHE A 29 6.24 -25.99 -24.56
C PHE A 29 7.35 -25.45 -25.48
N ALA A 30 8.19 -26.32 -26.06
CA ALA A 30 9.20 -25.91 -27.05
C ALA A 30 8.57 -25.37 -28.35
N LYS A 31 7.40 -25.88 -28.77
CA LYS A 31 6.65 -25.40 -29.94
C LYS A 31 5.90 -24.10 -29.65
N ARG A 32 5.40 -23.89 -28.43
CA ARG A 32 4.75 -22.63 -28.00
C ARG A 32 5.75 -21.48 -27.88
N TYR A 33 7.00 -21.76 -27.53
CA TYR A 33 8.09 -20.76 -27.54
C TYR A 33 8.56 -20.37 -28.95
N ARG A 34 8.34 -21.20 -29.98
CA ARG A 34 8.74 -20.90 -31.37
C ARG A 34 7.75 -20.07 -32.17
N ASN A 35 6.51 -19.90 -31.70
CA ASN A 35 5.46 -19.20 -32.44
C ASN A 35 5.08 -17.82 -31.87
N VAL A 36 5.84 -17.30 -30.90
CA VAL A 36 5.77 -15.87 -30.54
C VAL A 36 6.63 -15.12 -31.55
N ARG A 37 5.99 -14.34 -32.43
CA ARG A 37 6.71 -13.41 -33.31
C ARG A 37 7.46 -12.40 -32.42
N PRO A 38 8.77 -12.18 -32.62
CA PRO A 38 9.46 -11.10 -31.94
C PRO A 38 8.83 -9.78 -32.40
N SER A 39 8.39 -8.97 -31.43
CA SER A 39 8.07 -7.57 -31.65
C SER A 39 9.34 -6.86 -32.15
N PRO A 40 9.27 -5.83 -33.02
CA PRO A 40 10.46 -5.14 -33.49
C PRO A 40 11.16 -4.51 -32.29
N THR A 41 12.32 -5.04 -31.93
CA THR A 41 13.25 -4.41 -31.00
C THR A 41 13.72 -3.12 -31.66
N GLN A 42 13.20 -1.99 -31.22
CA GLN A 42 14.02 -0.79 -31.21
C GLN A 42 15.14 -1.06 -30.20
N ASP A 43 16.38 -0.98 -30.67
CA ASP A 43 17.59 -1.09 -29.87
C ASP A 43 17.58 0.00 -28.78
N VAL A 44 17.07 -0.35 -27.60
CA VAL A 44 17.29 0.42 -26.38
C VAL A 44 18.45 -0.27 -25.64
N PRO A 45 19.61 0.40 -25.47
CA PRO A 45 20.77 -0.21 -24.84
C PRO A 45 20.45 -0.63 -23.41
N ALA A 46 20.81 -1.88 -23.07
CA ALA A 46 20.80 -2.38 -21.72
C ALA A 46 21.95 -1.76 -20.89
N GLU A 47 21.84 -0.47 -20.59
CA GLU A 47 22.57 0.16 -19.48
C GLU A 47 21.60 0.37 -18.33
N ARG A 48 21.43 -0.68 -17.53
CA ARG A 48 20.82 -0.55 -16.20
C ARG A 48 21.91 0.07 -15.31
N GLU A 49 21.79 1.38 -15.05
CA GLU A 49 22.68 2.22 -14.25
C GLU A 49 23.38 1.47 -13.12
N LYS A 50 24.65 1.16 -13.34
CA LYS A 50 25.67 1.46 -12.34
C LYS A 50 25.91 2.96 -12.50
N GLU A 51 25.22 3.80 -11.74
CA GLU A 51 25.77 5.12 -11.47
C GLU A 51 27.10 4.89 -10.74
N VAL A 52 28.17 4.93 -11.53
CA VAL A 52 29.54 4.98 -11.03
C VAL A 52 29.66 6.37 -10.42
N ILE A 53 29.58 6.44 -9.08
CA ILE A 53 30.17 7.56 -8.34
C ILE A 53 31.56 7.73 -8.92
N ASN A 54 31.87 8.93 -9.41
CA ASN A 54 33.02 9.19 -10.28
C ASN A 54 34.35 8.84 -9.57
N ASP A 55 34.80 7.59 -9.74
CA ASP A 55 35.86 6.90 -8.99
C ASP A 55 37.30 7.33 -9.35
N LYS A 56 37.44 8.42 -10.13
CA LYS A 56 38.74 8.78 -10.73
C LYS A 56 39.73 9.40 -9.75
N ASP A 57 39.28 9.85 -8.59
CA ASP A 57 40.09 10.63 -7.65
C ASP A 57 40.23 9.97 -6.26
N ALA A 58 39.78 8.72 -6.12
CA ALA A 58 39.85 8.01 -4.86
C ALA A 58 41.20 7.31 -4.64
N LEU A 59 41.72 7.36 -3.41
CA LEU A 59 42.94 6.62 -3.06
C LEU A 59 42.64 5.15 -2.71
N PRO A 60 43.64 4.24 -2.87
CA PRO A 60 43.51 2.86 -2.41
C PRO A 60 43.01 2.78 -0.96
N GLY A 61 42.03 1.90 -0.72
CA GLY A 61 41.32 1.85 0.56
C GLY A 61 42.22 1.47 1.74
N THR A 62 42.11 2.23 2.83
CA THR A 62 42.77 1.92 4.10
C THR A 62 42.08 0.72 4.76
N PRO A 63 42.78 -0.38 5.06
CA PRO A 63 42.17 -1.56 5.66
C PRO A 63 41.63 -1.27 7.06
N THR A 64 40.39 -1.68 7.33
CA THR A 64 39.80 -1.67 8.66
C THR A 64 39.19 -3.05 8.98
N ILE A 65 38.85 -3.29 10.24
CA ILE A 65 38.13 -4.50 10.67
C ILE A 65 36.77 -4.67 9.96
N LEU A 66 36.19 -3.57 9.48
CA LEU A 66 34.91 -3.58 8.76
C LEU A 66 35.07 -3.62 7.23
N GLY A 67 36.31 -3.60 6.72
CA GLY A 67 36.63 -3.57 5.30
C GLY A 67 37.48 -2.36 4.90
N PRO A 68 37.97 -2.32 3.65
CA PRO A 68 38.75 -1.20 3.15
C PRO A 68 37.88 0.06 3.05
N VAL A 69 38.32 1.15 3.67
CA VAL A 69 37.70 2.47 3.57
C VAL A 69 38.46 3.28 2.55
N GLU A 70 37.77 3.69 1.51
CA GLU A 70 38.30 4.55 0.46
C GLU A 70 38.23 6.03 0.87
N THR A 71 39.33 6.74 0.65
CA THR A 71 39.46 8.18 0.92
C THR A 71 39.14 8.97 -0.33
N LEU A 72 38.20 9.91 -0.23
CA LEU A 72 37.78 10.78 -1.33
C LEU A 72 38.37 12.19 -1.15
N ILE A 73 39.52 12.45 -1.79
CA ILE A 73 40.27 13.70 -1.61
C ILE A 73 39.63 14.87 -2.37
N SER A 74 39.11 14.61 -3.58
CA SER A 74 38.48 15.64 -4.43
C SER A 74 36.97 15.76 -4.24
N PHE A 75 36.39 15.03 -3.29
CA PHE A 75 34.95 15.02 -3.08
C PHE A 75 34.46 16.41 -2.68
N ASP A 76 33.58 16.96 -3.50
CA ASP A 76 32.86 18.18 -3.21
C ASP A 76 31.40 17.86 -2.95
N TRP A 77 31.00 17.99 -1.69
CA TRP A 77 29.61 17.75 -1.29
C TRP A 77 28.65 18.74 -1.97
N LYS A 78 29.09 19.96 -2.31
CA LYS A 78 28.21 21.00 -2.87
C LYS A 78 27.74 20.69 -4.28
N THR A 79 28.52 19.90 -5.02
CA THR A 79 28.26 19.54 -6.42
C THR A 79 27.83 18.08 -6.58
N THR A 80 27.98 17.26 -5.55
CA THR A 80 27.48 15.89 -5.53
C THR A 80 25.95 15.86 -5.45
N GLU A 81 25.31 15.38 -6.51
CA GLU A 81 23.86 15.20 -6.56
C GLU A 81 23.39 14.05 -5.63
N PRO A 82 22.23 14.17 -4.98
CA PRO A 82 21.65 13.08 -4.19
C PRO A 82 21.32 11.89 -5.09
N LEU A 83 21.58 10.67 -4.60
CA LEU A 83 21.23 9.45 -5.33
C LEU A 83 19.73 9.41 -5.65
N LYS A 84 19.38 8.98 -6.85
CA LYS A 84 17.99 8.82 -7.31
C LYS A 84 17.56 7.35 -7.24
N HIS A 85 16.78 7.00 -6.22
CA HIS A 85 16.28 5.64 -6.07
C HIS A 85 14.87 5.49 -6.66
N ARG A 86 14.70 4.50 -7.55
CA ARG A 86 13.40 4.13 -8.16
C ARG A 86 13.12 2.63 -7.92
N PRO A 87 12.84 2.20 -6.67
CA PRO A 87 12.71 0.78 -6.30
C PRO A 87 11.35 0.17 -6.70
N PHE A 88 10.79 0.61 -7.82
CA PHE A 88 9.45 0.27 -8.27
C PHE A 88 9.40 -1.16 -8.79
N LYS A 89 8.38 -1.89 -8.37
CA LYS A 89 8.11 -3.25 -8.82
C LYS A 89 6.62 -3.38 -9.07
N PRO A 90 6.19 -3.93 -10.22
CA PRO A 90 4.77 -4.04 -10.58
C PRO A 90 3.99 -4.98 -9.67
N LYS A 91 4.68 -5.77 -8.85
CA LYS A 91 4.08 -6.63 -7.82
C LYS A 91 4.84 -6.49 -6.52
N TYR A 92 4.15 -6.12 -5.45
CA TYR A 92 4.75 -6.00 -4.14
C TYR A 92 4.92 -7.36 -3.48
N HIS A 93 6.15 -7.66 -3.07
CA HIS A 93 6.43 -8.82 -2.24
C HIS A 93 7.12 -8.40 -0.96
N LEU A 94 6.42 -8.58 0.17
CA LEU A 94 7.00 -8.43 1.50
C LEU A 94 8.09 -9.49 1.65
N THR A 95 9.35 -9.02 1.61
CA THR A 95 10.56 -9.83 1.74
C THR A 95 11.65 -8.99 2.41
N MET A 96 12.72 -9.64 2.89
CA MET A 96 13.87 -8.93 3.43
C MET A 96 14.59 -8.05 2.39
N ALA A 97 14.53 -8.41 1.10
CA ALA A 97 15.06 -7.66 -0.04
C ALA A 97 16.52 -7.13 0.12
N LEU A 98 17.35 -7.86 0.88
CA LEU A 98 18.70 -7.41 1.24
C LEU A 98 19.68 -7.58 0.07
N GLN A 99 20.43 -6.53 -0.21
CA GLN A 99 21.54 -6.48 -1.15
C GLN A 99 22.85 -6.34 -0.38
N LYS A 100 23.95 -6.85 -0.95
CA LYS A 100 25.29 -6.60 -0.39
C LYS A 100 25.66 -5.13 -0.60
N THR A 101 26.34 -4.56 0.38
CA THR A 101 26.99 -3.24 0.31
C THR A 101 28.27 -3.32 1.13
N ASP A 102 28.91 -2.19 1.41
CA ASP A 102 30.12 -2.08 2.22
C ASP A 102 30.11 -0.81 3.07
N ILE A 103 31.19 -0.61 3.83
CA ILE A 103 31.39 0.55 4.70
C ILE A 103 31.45 1.89 3.95
N ASN A 104 31.88 1.88 2.69
CA ASN A 104 32.00 3.09 1.86
C ASN A 104 30.63 3.65 1.47
N ASN A 105 29.60 2.79 1.50
CA ASN A 105 28.21 3.11 1.19
C ASN A 105 27.32 3.17 2.45
N LEU A 106 27.92 3.17 3.65
CA LEU A 106 27.16 3.25 4.91
C LEU A 106 26.55 4.65 5.11
N ILE A 107 27.37 5.68 4.87
CA ILE A 107 27.03 7.10 5.04
C ILE A 107 27.10 7.76 3.66
N VAL A 108 26.10 8.57 3.33
CA VAL A 108 26.02 9.26 2.03
C VAL A 108 26.04 10.77 2.23
N MET A 109 27.07 11.39 1.66
CA MET A 109 27.23 12.84 1.59
C MET A 109 26.79 13.31 0.20
N ASP A 110 26.06 14.41 0.16
CA ASP A 110 25.54 15.04 -1.05
C ASP A 110 25.28 16.52 -0.78
N LYS A 111 24.82 17.27 -1.78
CA LYS A 111 24.58 18.71 -1.68
C LYS A 111 23.53 19.10 -0.63
N ASN A 112 22.68 18.18 -0.19
CA ASN A 112 21.68 18.43 0.84
C ASN A 112 22.26 18.35 2.27
N TYR A 113 23.50 17.86 2.44
CA TYR A 113 24.08 17.57 3.75
C TYR A 113 23.92 18.71 4.77
N LEU A 114 24.28 19.94 4.40
CA LEU A 114 24.24 21.09 5.32
C LEU A 114 22.82 21.40 5.80
N ASP A 115 21.85 21.44 4.89
CA ASP A 115 20.44 21.72 5.22
C ASP A 115 19.87 20.61 6.11
N ARG A 116 20.22 19.35 5.77
CA ARG A 116 19.79 18.17 6.51
C ARG A 116 20.30 18.18 7.95
N VAL A 117 21.60 18.32 8.18
CA VAL A 117 22.14 18.32 9.56
C VAL A 117 21.71 19.56 10.36
N THR A 118 21.45 20.68 9.69
CA THR A 118 20.89 21.88 10.33
C THR A 118 19.47 21.62 10.82
N LEU A 119 18.61 21.02 9.98
CA LEU A 119 17.27 20.61 10.39
C LEU A 119 17.31 19.57 11.52
N ARG A 120 18.23 18.59 11.45
CA ARG A 120 18.38 17.58 12.51
C ARG A 120 18.75 18.20 13.85
N ARG A 121 19.65 19.19 13.88
CA ARG A 121 19.97 19.95 15.11
C ARG A 121 18.74 20.64 15.69
N LYS A 122 17.93 21.29 14.84
CA LYS A 122 16.67 21.92 15.27
C LYS A 122 15.73 20.88 15.90
N VAL A 123 15.50 19.76 15.21
CA VAL A 123 14.61 18.69 15.69
C VAL A 123 15.13 18.06 16.98
N ILE A 124 16.44 17.83 17.13
CA ILE A 124 17.04 17.34 18.38
C ILE A 124 16.82 18.33 19.53
N GLY A 125 16.94 19.64 19.26
CA GLY A 125 16.68 20.67 20.27
C GLY A 125 15.21 20.76 20.69
N GLU A 126 14.28 20.61 19.74
CA GLU A 126 12.84 20.73 19.98
C GLU A 126 12.20 19.45 20.55
N TYR A 127 12.69 18.27 20.13
CA TYR A 127 12.11 16.95 20.47
C TYR A 127 13.14 15.93 20.99
N PRO A 128 14.01 16.28 21.96
CA PRO A 128 15.17 15.46 22.34
C PRO A 128 14.81 14.04 22.76
N ALA A 129 13.74 13.86 23.54
CA ALA A 129 13.30 12.56 24.03
C ALA A 129 12.67 11.67 22.94
N THR A 130 12.13 12.27 21.87
CA THR A 130 11.54 11.55 20.73
C THR A 130 12.61 11.04 19.78
N VAL A 131 13.70 11.81 19.61
CA VAL A 131 14.71 11.52 18.58
C VAL A 131 16.01 10.94 19.11
N VAL A 132 16.31 11.06 20.40
CA VAL A 132 17.46 10.41 21.04
C VAL A 132 17.01 9.65 22.29
N GLY A 133 17.43 8.39 22.39
CA GLY A 133 17.12 7.57 23.55
C GLY A 133 18.05 6.38 23.68
N HIS A 134 18.27 5.94 24.92
CA HIS A 134 19.07 4.76 25.21
C HIS A 134 18.63 4.10 26.52
N LEU A 135 18.95 2.81 26.66
CA LEU A 135 18.75 2.02 27.87
C LEU A 135 20.09 1.61 28.48
N ASP A 136 20.06 1.16 29.73
CA ASP A 136 21.22 0.54 30.36
C ASP A 136 21.72 -0.67 29.56
N GLY A 137 23.03 -0.90 29.61
CA GLY A 137 23.71 -1.91 28.81
C GLY A 137 24.01 -1.51 27.35
N SER A 138 23.43 -0.42 26.83
CA SER A 138 23.71 0.05 25.45
C SER A 138 25.02 0.83 25.29
N ARG A 139 25.60 1.31 26.41
CA ARG A 139 26.74 2.24 26.43
C ARG A 139 27.93 1.76 25.60
N GLY A 140 28.30 0.49 25.70
CA GLY A 140 29.43 -0.06 24.93
C GLY A 140 29.20 0.04 23.42
N ALA A 141 27.98 -0.27 22.96
CA ALA A 141 27.61 -0.18 21.55
C ALA A 141 27.52 1.26 21.04
N VAL A 142 26.98 2.18 21.86
CA VAL A 142 26.94 3.63 21.53
C VAL A 142 28.35 4.17 21.39
N LYS A 143 29.25 3.88 22.35
CA LYS A 143 30.65 4.29 22.32
C LYS A 143 31.37 3.77 21.07
N GLU A 144 31.20 2.49 20.78
CA GLU A 144 31.83 1.87 19.63
C GLU A 144 31.34 2.47 18.31
N LEU A 145 30.03 2.68 18.15
CA LEU A 145 29.49 3.34 16.96
C LEU A 145 30.01 4.77 16.83
N TYR A 146 30.05 5.52 17.92
CA TYR A 146 30.55 6.89 17.94
C TYR A 146 32.02 6.94 17.48
N GLU A 147 32.89 6.13 18.07
CA GLU A 147 34.31 6.09 17.74
C GLU A 147 34.55 5.60 16.32
N LEU A 148 33.77 4.62 15.86
CA LEU A 148 33.78 4.15 14.47
C LEU A 148 33.49 5.28 13.49
N LEU A 149 32.48 6.12 13.76
CA LEU A 149 32.08 7.19 12.87
C LEU A 149 33.03 8.40 12.97
N MET A 150 33.16 8.97 14.17
CA MET A 150 33.84 10.25 14.38
C MET A 150 35.37 10.13 14.32
N ASN A 151 35.93 9.04 14.86
CA ASN A 151 37.37 8.81 14.87
C ASN A 151 37.81 7.71 13.89
N GLY A 152 36.90 7.17 13.09
CA GLY A 152 37.20 6.19 12.05
C GLY A 152 36.82 6.73 10.69
N LEU A 153 35.56 6.48 10.31
CA LEU A 153 35.03 6.61 8.97
C LEU A 153 35.07 8.04 8.43
N LEU A 154 34.52 9.02 9.15
CA LEU A 154 34.29 10.37 8.62
C LEU A 154 35.57 11.10 8.17
N PRO A 155 36.59 11.28 9.03
CA PRO A 155 37.83 11.94 8.63
C PRO A 155 38.69 11.13 7.67
N LEU A 156 38.50 9.81 7.60
CA LEU A 156 39.21 8.94 6.67
C LEU A 156 38.59 8.99 5.27
N ARG A 157 37.27 9.00 5.17
CA ARG A 157 36.55 8.97 3.90
C ARG A 157 36.36 10.35 3.29
N TRP A 158 36.06 11.37 4.10
CA TRP A 158 35.80 12.76 3.66
C TRP A 158 36.72 13.78 4.34
N PRO A 159 38.04 13.75 4.09
CA PRO A 159 39.01 14.63 4.75
C PRO A 159 38.82 16.13 4.46
N GLN A 160 38.11 16.50 3.39
CA GLN A 160 37.76 17.90 3.08
C GLN A 160 36.55 18.40 3.89
N MET A 161 35.74 17.50 4.45
CA MET A 161 34.58 17.85 5.28
C MET A 161 34.89 17.66 6.78
N PHE A 162 35.68 16.66 7.14
CA PHE A 162 35.96 16.30 8.53
C PHE A 162 37.47 16.18 8.76
N GLN A 163 38.00 16.99 9.68
CA GLN A 163 39.43 17.01 9.98
C GLN A 163 39.68 16.84 11.48
N ARG A 164 40.64 15.98 11.82
CA ARG A 164 41.05 15.81 13.22
C ARG A 164 42.06 16.88 13.60
N SER A 165 41.83 17.55 14.73
CA SER A 165 42.79 18.46 15.35
C SER A 165 42.55 18.54 16.85
N ASN A 166 43.61 18.50 17.65
CA ASN A 166 43.53 18.71 19.12
C ASN A 166 42.50 17.82 19.84
N GLY A 167 42.37 16.55 19.45
CA GLY A 167 41.38 15.63 20.04
C GLY A 167 39.93 15.93 19.66
N GLN A 168 39.72 16.78 18.65
CA GLN A 168 38.42 17.12 18.10
C GLN A 168 38.35 16.72 16.62
N LEU A 169 37.15 16.38 16.16
CA LEU A 169 36.77 16.26 14.77
C LEU A 169 36.08 17.55 14.36
N ASN A 170 36.75 18.37 13.55
CA ASN A 170 36.21 19.60 13.00
C ASN A 170 35.36 19.24 11.77
N ASN A 171 34.07 19.52 11.84
CA ASN A 171 33.18 19.49 10.69
C ASN A 171 33.27 20.84 9.96
N LEU A 172 34.10 20.90 8.92
CA LEU A 172 34.40 22.13 8.17
C LEU A 172 33.19 22.68 7.41
N VAL A 173 32.20 21.85 7.15
CA VAL A 173 30.97 22.27 6.47
C VAL A 173 30.08 23.09 7.38
N THR A 174 29.96 22.65 8.64
CA THR A 174 29.03 23.27 9.60
C THR A 174 29.74 24.21 10.59
N GLY A 175 31.07 24.16 10.66
CA GLY A 175 31.88 24.94 11.61
C GLY A 175 31.90 24.38 13.04
N TYR A 176 31.17 23.30 13.33
CA TYR A 176 31.14 22.68 14.65
C TYR A 176 32.26 21.65 14.81
N SER A 177 32.80 21.55 16.03
CA SER A 177 33.78 20.53 16.42
C SER A 177 33.16 19.54 17.39
N LEU A 178 33.58 18.28 17.28
CA LEU A 178 33.08 17.15 18.06
C LEU A 178 34.26 16.47 18.76
N PRO A 179 34.14 15.91 19.97
CA PRO A 179 35.21 15.10 20.56
C PRO A 179 35.54 13.88 19.69
N THR A 180 36.82 13.56 19.45
CA THR A 180 37.17 12.32 18.73
C THR A 180 36.95 11.07 19.60
N SER A 181 37.13 11.20 20.91
CA SER A 181 36.74 10.17 21.88
C SER A 181 35.25 10.27 22.19
N CYS A 182 34.58 9.13 22.42
CA CYS A 182 33.19 9.15 22.84
C CYS A 182 33.03 9.93 24.17
N PRO A 183 32.08 10.88 24.26
CA PRO A 183 31.72 11.51 25.53
C PRO A 183 31.21 10.50 26.55
N GLU A 184 31.31 10.79 27.85
CA GLU A 184 30.84 9.89 28.93
C GLU A 184 29.32 9.64 28.90
N SER A 185 28.55 10.60 28.42
CA SER A 185 27.10 10.48 28.26
C SER A 185 26.74 9.80 26.95
N SER A 186 25.93 8.73 26.99
CA SER A 186 25.37 8.11 25.78
C SER A 186 24.43 9.05 25.03
N THR A 187 23.62 9.84 25.76
CA THR A 187 22.77 10.88 25.16
C THR A 187 23.60 11.89 24.38
N GLU A 188 24.72 12.36 24.94
CA GLU A 188 25.59 13.32 24.26
C GLU A 188 26.23 12.71 23.01
N ALA A 189 26.72 11.47 23.11
CA ALA A 189 27.26 10.74 21.96
C ALA A 189 26.23 10.57 20.83
N LEU A 190 25.00 10.17 21.17
CA LEU A 190 23.90 10.02 20.20
C LEU A 190 23.45 11.36 19.61
N ASN A 191 23.46 12.44 20.40
CA ASN A 191 23.20 13.79 19.90
C ASN A 191 24.24 14.21 18.87
N TYR A 192 25.53 13.98 19.11
CA TYR A 192 26.58 14.27 18.13
C TYR A 192 26.42 13.44 16.85
N ILE A 193 26.06 12.16 16.96
CA ILE A 193 25.76 11.30 15.79
C ILE A 193 24.59 11.90 15.00
N GLY A 194 23.43 12.11 15.65
CA GLY A 194 22.22 12.59 15.00
C GLY A 194 22.35 14.01 14.42
N SER A 195 23.14 14.87 15.04
CA SER A 195 23.32 16.27 14.62
C SER A 195 24.40 16.49 13.56
N ASN A 196 25.15 15.46 13.15
CA ASN A 196 26.23 15.57 12.17
C ASN A 196 26.10 14.63 10.98
N LEU A 197 25.20 13.65 11.02
CA LEU A 197 24.97 12.68 9.95
C LEU A 197 23.50 12.71 9.54
N ASP A 198 23.23 12.58 8.24
CA ASP A 198 21.87 12.59 7.69
C ASP A 198 21.16 11.23 7.82
N GLU A 199 21.86 10.24 8.35
CA GLU A 199 21.31 8.93 8.68
C GLU A 199 20.68 8.91 10.08
N ASP A 200 19.54 8.26 10.20
CA ASP A 200 19.00 7.81 11.48
C ASP A 200 19.67 6.50 11.89
N PHE A 201 20.00 6.34 13.18
CA PHE A 201 20.70 5.18 13.71
C PHE A 201 19.87 4.49 14.79
N LEU A 202 19.65 3.20 14.64
CA LEU A 202 19.05 2.33 15.64
C LEU A 202 20.06 1.25 16.02
N ILE A 203 20.25 1.04 17.33
CA ILE A 203 21.25 0.10 17.87
C ILE A 203 20.50 -1.01 18.58
N LEU A 204 20.62 -2.21 18.02
CA LEU A 204 19.97 -3.41 18.52
C LEU A 204 20.99 -4.36 19.13
N LEU A 205 20.70 -4.85 20.33
CA LEU A 205 21.50 -5.87 21.03
C LEU A 205 20.65 -7.13 21.20
N PRO A 206 21.28 -8.31 21.38
CA PRO A 206 20.54 -9.51 21.78
C PRO A 206 19.64 -9.23 22.97
N SER A 207 18.40 -9.73 22.94
CA SER A 207 17.49 -9.63 24.07
C SER A 207 18.08 -10.30 25.31
N ASP A 208 17.75 -9.81 26.50
CA ASP A 208 18.28 -10.34 27.77
C ASP A 208 17.87 -11.81 28.01
N ASP A 209 16.76 -12.25 27.41
CA ASP A 209 16.28 -13.65 27.43
C ASP A 209 16.83 -14.52 26.28
N GLY A 210 17.69 -13.97 25.43
CA GLY A 210 18.27 -14.65 24.27
C GLY A 210 17.33 -14.89 23.09
N ASP A 211 16.05 -14.46 23.17
CA ASP A 211 15.10 -14.55 22.06
C ASP A 211 15.00 -13.21 21.32
N SER A 212 15.55 -13.18 20.11
CA SER A 212 15.60 -12.02 19.19
C SER A 212 16.55 -10.90 19.66
N TYR A 213 16.35 -9.70 19.10
CA TYR A 213 17.11 -8.50 19.38
C TYR A 213 16.17 -7.40 19.89
N THR A 214 16.66 -6.56 20.79
CA THR A 214 15.94 -5.43 21.37
C THR A 214 16.59 -4.12 20.95
N LEU A 215 15.77 -3.11 20.62
CA LEU A 215 16.25 -1.75 20.41
C LEU A 215 16.71 -1.16 21.75
N LYS A 216 18.01 -0.93 21.91
CA LYS A 216 18.58 -0.45 23.18
C LYS A 216 19.10 0.99 23.10
N ALA A 217 19.32 1.55 21.91
CA ALA A 217 19.63 2.96 21.72
C ALA A 217 19.27 3.44 20.31
N PHE A 218 19.03 4.73 20.14
CA PHE A 218 18.77 5.34 18.83
C PHE A 218 19.10 6.83 18.78
N ALA A 219 19.34 7.31 17.55
CA ALA A 219 19.32 8.71 17.13
C ALA A 219 18.52 8.79 15.82
N THR A 220 17.24 9.13 15.91
CA THR A 220 16.25 9.04 14.81
C THR A 220 15.55 10.38 14.63
N CYS A 221 16.07 11.22 13.73
CA CYS A 221 15.53 12.57 13.49
C CYS A 221 14.56 12.64 12.32
N PHE A 222 14.55 11.67 11.40
CA PHE A 222 13.64 11.66 10.25
C PHE A 222 12.82 10.36 10.19
N PRO A 223 12.06 10.00 11.25
CA PRO A 223 11.18 8.84 11.23
C PRO A 223 10.00 9.05 10.26
N SER A 224 9.47 7.93 9.76
CA SER A 224 8.30 7.89 8.88
C SER A 224 7.10 7.27 9.60
N GLY A 225 6.33 8.07 10.32
CA GLY A 225 5.04 7.63 10.86
C GLY A 225 5.12 6.90 12.21
N TRP A 226 6.26 6.99 12.90
CA TRP A 226 6.48 6.29 14.17
C TRP A 226 7.43 7.05 15.10
N ASP A 227 7.22 6.87 16.40
CA ASP A 227 8.00 7.50 17.46
C ASP A 227 9.02 6.49 17.99
N ALA A 228 10.32 6.80 17.82
CA ALA A 228 11.41 5.91 18.21
C ALA A 228 11.48 5.67 19.72
N SER A 229 11.10 6.66 20.53
CA SER A 229 11.06 6.53 21.99
C SER A 229 10.08 5.44 22.44
N LYS A 230 8.94 5.30 21.74
CA LYS A 230 7.93 4.26 22.00
C LYS A 230 8.36 2.87 21.56
N LYS A 231 9.46 2.76 20.81
CA LYS A 231 10.04 1.49 20.33
C LYS A 231 11.24 1.05 21.16
N LEU A 232 11.78 1.93 22.00
CA LEU A 232 12.92 1.63 22.86
C LEU A 232 12.57 0.52 23.85
N GLY A 233 13.43 -0.49 23.96
CA GLY A 233 13.24 -1.65 24.82
C GLY A 233 12.35 -2.76 24.23
N LEU A 234 11.69 -2.52 23.10
CA LEU A 234 10.91 -3.55 22.41
C LEU A 234 11.79 -4.49 21.60
N LYS A 235 11.36 -5.75 21.49
CA LYS A 235 12.01 -6.72 20.59
C LYS A 235 11.70 -6.39 19.14
N LEU A 236 12.55 -6.86 18.24
CA LEU A 236 12.43 -6.66 16.80
C LEU A 236 11.04 -7.00 16.27
N ARG A 237 10.46 -8.12 16.72
CA ARG A 237 9.11 -8.53 16.33
C ARG A 237 8.00 -7.62 16.86
N ASP A 238 8.18 -7.03 18.03
CA ASP A 238 7.17 -6.17 18.67
C ASP A 238 7.21 -4.75 18.07
N ILE A 239 8.41 -4.28 17.70
CA ILE A 239 8.59 -3.04 16.93
C ILE A 239 7.77 -3.10 15.63
N HIS A 240 7.85 -4.25 14.95
CA HIS A 240 7.18 -4.51 13.67
C HIS A 240 5.74 -5.03 13.79
N GLY A 241 5.18 -5.15 15.00
CA GLY A 241 3.80 -5.62 15.21
C GLY A 241 2.74 -4.95 14.33
N PRO A 242 2.81 -3.63 14.06
CA PRO A 242 1.85 -2.95 13.18
C PRO A 242 2.01 -3.24 11.67
N VAL A 243 3.09 -3.89 11.24
CA VAL A 243 3.35 -4.15 9.82
C VAL A 243 2.55 -5.36 9.36
N PRO A 244 1.66 -5.22 8.35
CA PRO A 244 0.86 -6.33 7.86
C PRO A 244 1.70 -7.52 7.43
N LYS A 245 1.27 -8.71 7.82
CA LYS A 245 1.92 -10.01 7.52
C LYS A 245 3.36 -10.15 7.98
N TYR A 246 3.88 -9.27 8.83
CA TYR A 246 5.25 -9.36 9.32
C TYR A 246 5.49 -10.67 10.06
N LYS A 247 4.59 -11.04 10.99
CA LYS A 247 4.73 -12.21 11.84
C LYS A 247 4.77 -13.51 11.01
N GLU A 248 3.94 -13.55 9.98
CA GLU A 248 3.71 -14.69 9.10
C GLU A 248 4.86 -14.85 8.09
N ILE A 249 5.35 -13.75 7.53
CA ILE A 249 6.29 -13.77 6.39
C ILE A 249 7.72 -13.47 6.82
N LEU A 250 7.95 -12.42 7.62
CA LEU A 250 9.28 -11.87 7.86
C LEU A 250 9.91 -12.33 9.18
N ASN A 251 9.15 -12.43 10.26
CA ASN A 251 9.67 -12.57 11.63
C ASN A 251 10.79 -13.62 11.76
N LYS A 252 10.50 -14.88 11.37
CA LYS A 252 11.50 -15.96 11.45
C LYS A 252 12.74 -15.70 10.59
N SER A 253 12.57 -15.11 9.41
CA SER A 253 13.69 -14.80 8.52
C SER A 253 14.55 -13.68 9.06
N MET A 254 13.92 -12.67 9.68
CA MET A 254 14.59 -11.51 10.24
C MET A 254 15.39 -11.89 11.49
N ASP A 255 14.80 -12.66 12.42
CA ASP A 255 15.51 -13.16 13.61
C ASP A 255 16.75 -13.98 13.24
N ARG A 256 16.60 -14.95 12.31
CA ARG A 256 17.74 -15.73 11.81
C ARG A 256 18.81 -14.85 11.17
N TYR A 257 18.38 -13.84 10.41
CA TYR A 257 19.30 -12.96 9.72
C TYR A 257 20.11 -12.09 10.69
N PHE A 258 19.44 -11.48 11.68
CA PHE A 258 20.10 -10.68 12.70
C PHE A 258 21.05 -11.52 13.54
N ALA A 259 20.70 -12.78 13.85
CA ALA A 259 21.61 -13.70 14.52
C ALA A 259 22.85 -14.05 13.67
N ALA A 260 22.66 -14.28 12.36
CA ALA A 260 23.72 -14.74 11.45
C ALA A 260 24.59 -13.63 10.84
N LEU A 261 24.20 -12.35 10.95
CA LEU A 261 24.95 -11.25 10.35
C LEU A 261 26.35 -11.16 10.95
N GLU A 262 27.39 -11.37 10.14
CA GLU A 262 28.80 -11.34 10.57
C GLU A 262 29.37 -9.92 10.56
N VAL A 263 30.41 -9.70 11.36
CA VAL A 263 31.25 -8.48 11.32
C VAL A 263 31.86 -8.30 9.92
N GLY A 264 31.90 -7.06 9.44
CA GLY A 264 32.42 -6.72 8.11
C GLY A 264 31.48 -7.09 6.95
N LYS A 265 30.29 -7.63 7.22
CA LYS A 265 29.24 -7.80 6.22
C LYS A 265 28.23 -6.67 6.34
N PHE A 266 28.12 -5.87 5.29
CA PHE A 266 27.14 -4.81 5.19
C PHE A 266 26.04 -5.19 4.22
N LYS A 267 24.83 -4.76 4.56
CA LYS A 267 23.62 -5.08 3.80
C LYS A 267 22.77 -3.86 3.69
N ARG A 268 22.12 -3.69 2.55
CA ARG A 268 21.18 -2.61 2.33
C ARG A 268 19.88 -3.10 1.74
N ARG A 269 18.80 -2.37 1.97
CA ARG A 269 17.54 -2.50 1.24
C ARG A 269 16.91 -1.12 1.06
N LEU A 270 15.96 -1.04 0.15
CA LEU A 270 15.13 0.15 -0.04
C LEU A 270 13.73 -0.14 0.50
N ASN A 271 13.21 0.79 1.28
CA ASN A 271 11.79 0.90 1.60
C ASN A 271 11.28 2.21 0.99
N TRP A 272 10.05 2.23 0.49
CA TRP A 272 9.49 3.45 -0.09
C TRP A 272 8.01 3.61 0.27
N SER A 273 7.53 4.85 0.24
CA SER A 273 6.14 5.25 0.41
C SER A 273 5.89 6.55 -0.35
N ILE A 274 4.62 6.95 -0.43
CA ILE A 274 4.23 8.27 -0.92
C ILE A 274 3.91 9.16 0.28
N MET A 275 4.38 10.40 0.20
CA MET A 275 4.13 11.47 1.16
C MET A 275 3.40 12.60 0.46
N THR A 276 2.46 13.24 1.15
CA THR A 276 1.66 14.38 0.64
C THR A 276 2.11 15.71 1.27
N ASN A 277 3.38 15.76 1.68
CA ASN A 277 4.12 16.94 2.15
C ASN A 277 5.62 16.66 2.02
N ASP A 278 6.43 17.70 2.21
CA ASP A 278 7.90 17.66 2.14
C ASP A 278 8.56 17.44 3.53
N GLU A 279 7.79 17.11 4.55
CA GLU A 279 8.28 17.01 5.93
C GLU A 279 9.14 15.75 6.14
N LEU A 280 10.37 15.95 6.60
CA LEU A 280 11.29 14.86 6.91
C LEU A 280 11.07 14.27 8.32
N PHE A 281 10.72 15.13 9.29
CA PHE A 281 10.46 14.74 10.67
C PHE A 281 8.97 14.47 10.85
N THR A 282 8.58 13.19 10.74
CA THR A 282 7.19 12.76 10.86
C THR A 282 7.03 11.65 11.91
N PRO A 283 7.26 11.93 13.21
CA PRO A 283 7.27 10.90 14.27
C PRO A 283 5.87 10.41 14.68
N PHE A 284 4.82 11.10 14.23
CA PHE A 284 3.43 10.78 14.56
C PHE A 284 2.78 9.94 13.46
N GLU A 285 1.64 9.31 13.69
CA GLU A 285 0.94 8.41 12.74
C GLU A 285 0.38 9.17 11.51
N VAL A 286 1.25 9.85 10.76
CA VAL A 286 0.93 10.63 9.56
C VAL A 286 1.41 9.94 8.28
N THR A 287 2.28 8.93 8.34
CA THR A 287 2.79 8.26 7.13
C THR A 287 2.37 6.80 7.00
N HIS A 288 1.73 6.22 8.01
CA HIS A 288 1.25 4.84 7.99
C HIS A 288 -0.14 4.74 8.65
N PHE A 289 -1.01 3.89 8.09
CA PHE A 289 -2.26 3.55 8.74
C PHE A 289 -2.15 2.26 9.55
N HIS A 290 -2.98 2.20 10.58
CA HIS A 290 -3.10 1.06 11.47
C HIS A 290 -4.57 0.68 11.59
N ASP A 291 -4.87 -0.59 11.40
CA ASP A 291 -6.22 -1.12 11.48
C ASP A 291 -6.90 -0.74 12.81
N GLY A 292 -8.13 -0.25 12.72
CA GLY A 292 -8.94 0.13 13.88
C GLY A 292 -8.61 1.50 14.50
N LYS A 293 -7.60 2.22 14.00
CA LYS A 293 -7.27 3.60 14.41
C LYS A 293 -7.53 4.65 13.33
N HIS A 294 -7.40 4.23 12.08
CA HIS A 294 -7.64 5.08 10.92
C HIS A 294 -8.68 4.42 10.03
N THR A 295 -9.58 5.22 9.50
CA THR A 295 -10.56 4.91 8.48
C THR A 295 -10.25 5.77 7.26
N ASN A 296 -10.70 5.36 6.07
CA ASN A 296 -10.55 6.20 4.87
C ASN A 296 -11.18 7.61 5.02
N ALA A 297 -12.04 7.81 6.04
CA ALA A 297 -12.69 9.08 6.34
C ALA A 297 -11.84 10.07 7.16
N ASP A 298 -10.69 9.65 7.71
CA ASP A 298 -9.90 10.46 8.66
C ASP A 298 -8.97 11.49 8.00
N HIS A 299 -9.04 11.65 6.67
CA HIS A 299 -8.02 12.39 5.92
C HIS A 299 -8.62 13.39 4.93
N PRO A 300 -8.72 14.67 5.34
CA PRO A 300 -9.29 15.74 4.56
C PRO A 300 -8.20 16.53 3.82
N ALA A 301 -7.97 16.28 2.53
CA ALA A 301 -7.46 17.23 1.53
C ALA A 301 -7.29 16.53 0.17
N GLY A 302 -7.47 17.26 -0.93
CA GLY A 302 -6.99 16.79 -2.23
C GLY A 302 -5.47 16.61 -2.21
N VAL A 303 -4.97 15.60 -2.90
CA VAL A 303 -3.54 15.41 -3.10
C VAL A 303 -3.13 16.27 -4.29
N GLU A 304 -2.39 17.34 -4.03
CA GLU A 304 -1.76 18.16 -5.07
C GLU A 304 -0.44 17.49 -5.50
N VAL A 305 -0.24 17.30 -6.80
CA VAL A 305 0.96 16.62 -7.34
C VAL A 305 2.23 17.36 -6.92
N GLU A 306 2.18 18.68 -6.88
CA GLU A 306 3.26 19.60 -6.51
C GLU A 306 3.68 19.44 -5.04
N ASN A 307 2.79 18.93 -4.20
CA ASN A 307 3.07 18.66 -2.78
C ASN A 307 3.13 17.16 -2.47
N THR A 308 3.42 16.34 -3.48
CA THR A 308 3.53 14.89 -3.35
C THR A 308 4.94 14.41 -3.65
N TYR A 309 5.45 13.54 -2.80
CA TYR A 309 6.83 13.07 -2.83
C TYR A 309 6.91 11.55 -2.72
N GLN A 310 7.77 10.94 -3.52
CA GLN A 310 8.27 9.61 -3.26
C GLN A 310 9.29 9.69 -2.11
N ARG A 311 8.90 9.18 -0.94
CA ARG A 311 9.82 9.00 0.19
C ARG A 311 10.50 7.66 0.06
N THR A 312 11.84 7.66 0.08
CA THR A 312 12.64 6.42 0.03
C THR A 312 13.63 6.37 1.18
N GLU A 313 13.64 5.25 1.88
CA GLU A 313 14.57 4.95 2.96
C GLU A 313 15.60 3.93 2.46
N MET A 314 16.85 4.35 2.36
CA MET A 314 17.98 3.45 2.19
C MET A 314 18.42 2.96 3.56
N GLN A 315 18.13 1.69 3.79
CA GLN A 315 18.24 1.03 5.08
C GLN A 315 19.45 0.09 5.08
N SER A 316 20.46 0.41 5.87
CA SER A 316 21.72 -0.31 5.98
C SER A 316 21.83 -1.06 7.31
N LEU A 317 22.31 -2.31 7.28
CA LEU A 317 22.52 -3.17 8.44
C LEU A 317 23.96 -3.67 8.49
N PHE A 318 24.60 -3.56 9.65
CA PHE A 318 25.92 -4.12 9.92
C PHE A 318 26.09 -4.47 11.40
N ARG A 319 27.06 -5.36 11.71
CA ARG A 319 27.41 -5.70 13.09
C ARG A 319 28.69 -4.99 13.54
N LEU A 320 28.64 -4.40 14.72
CA LEU A 320 29.80 -3.83 15.40
C LEU A 320 30.71 -4.94 15.98
N PRO A 321 32.04 -4.85 15.78
CA PRO A 321 32.97 -5.93 16.13
C PRO A 321 33.12 -6.22 17.63
N GLN A 322 33.06 -5.21 18.51
CA GLN A 322 33.36 -5.34 19.93
C GLN A 322 32.11 -5.62 20.75
N SER A 323 31.08 -4.79 20.59
CA SER A 323 29.80 -4.94 21.30
C SER A 323 28.90 -6.03 20.70
N GLY A 324 29.16 -6.44 19.46
CA GLY A 324 28.30 -7.36 18.73
C GLY A 324 26.93 -6.77 18.36
N ALA A 325 26.69 -5.49 18.62
CA ALA A 325 25.41 -4.85 18.32
C ALA A 325 25.16 -4.81 16.81
N VAL A 326 23.90 -4.97 16.41
CA VAL A 326 23.47 -4.74 15.04
C VAL A 326 23.01 -3.29 14.94
N VAL A 327 23.65 -2.53 14.06
CA VAL A 327 23.30 -1.14 13.78
C VAL A 327 22.46 -1.09 12.51
N PHE A 328 21.34 -0.40 12.61
CA PHE A 328 20.44 -0.11 11.51
C PHE A 328 20.51 1.38 11.20
N ALA A 329 21.12 1.74 10.07
CA ALA A 329 21.26 3.11 9.60
C ALA A 329 20.25 3.38 8.48
N ILE A 330 19.57 4.52 8.51
CA ILE A 330 18.51 4.87 7.56
C ILE A 330 18.78 6.25 6.98
N LYS A 331 19.12 6.31 5.68
CA LYS A 331 19.17 7.57 4.91
C LYS A 331 17.82 7.78 4.23
N THR A 332 17.22 8.94 4.42
CA THR A 332 15.89 9.29 3.88
C THR A 332 16.00 10.26 2.71
N TYR A 333 15.43 9.88 1.57
CA TYR A 333 15.29 10.70 0.38
C TYR A 333 13.83 11.09 0.18
N MET A 334 13.61 12.30 -0.33
CA MET A 334 12.31 12.83 -0.72
C MET A 334 12.45 13.32 -2.16
N TYR A 335 11.78 12.65 -3.10
CA TYR A 335 11.77 13.05 -4.51
C TYR A 335 10.38 13.58 -4.85
N PRO A 336 10.24 14.81 -5.37
CA PRO A 336 8.96 15.26 -5.91
C PRO A 336 8.44 14.27 -6.94
N ILE A 337 7.13 13.95 -6.93
CA ILE A 337 6.58 13.02 -7.92
C ILE A 337 6.75 13.54 -9.35
N GLN A 338 6.74 14.86 -9.53
CA GLN A 338 7.05 15.48 -10.81
C GLN A 338 8.46 15.11 -11.30
N GLU A 339 9.46 15.11 -10.42
CA GLU A 339 10.82 14.67 -10.77
C GLU A 339 10.85 13.18 -11.17
N VAL A 340 10.13 12.33 -10.42
CA VAL A 340 10.03 10.89 -10.74
C VAL A 340 9.41 10.68 -12.14
N LYS A 341 8.42 11.49 -12.49
CA LYS A 341 7.78 11.48 -13.80
C LYS A 341 8.72 12.00 -14.89
N ASP A 342 9.40 13.12 -14.65
CA ASP A 342 10.33 13.73 -15.60
C ASP A 342 11.53 12.82 -15.90
N ASP A 343 11.94 12.01 -14.91
CA ASP A 343 12.95 10.96 -15.07
C ASP A 343 12.43 9.73 -15.87
N GLY A 344 11.16 9.72 -16.27
CA GLY A 344 10.55 8.67 -17.09
C GLY A 344 9.97 7.48 -16.32
N TYR A 345 9.86 7.55 -14.99
CA TYR A 345 9.41 6.42 -14.15
C TYR A 345 7.94 6.52 -13.69
N GLY A 346 7.13 7.34 -14.34
CA GLY A 346 5.74 7.56 -13.97
C GLY A 346 4.88 6.29 -14.06
N GLU A 347 5.05 5.51 -15.14
CA GLU A 347 4.30 4.27 -15.35
C GLU A 347 4.73 3.17 -14.37
N GLU A 348 6.04 3.03 -14.12
CA GLU A 348 6.56 2.06 -13.17
C GLU A 348 6.14 2.37 -11.74
N LEU A 349 6.08 3.65 -11.38
CA LEU A 349 5.55 4.07 -10.09
C LEU A 349 4.07 3.73 -9.97
N ALA A 350 3.25 4.07 -10.97
CA ALA A 350 1.82 3.74 -10.97
C ALA A 350 1.59 2.21 -10.85
N ALA A 351 2.31 1.42 -11.66
CA ALA A 351 2.26 -0.04 -11.58
C ALA A 351 2.75 -0.58 -10.22
N ALA A 352 3.70 0.09 -9.56
CA ALA A 352 4.15 -0.30 -8.23
C ALA A 352 3.15 0.07 -7.13
N ILE A 353 2.38 1.15 -7.31
CA ILE A 353 1.27 1.54 -6.45
C ILE A 353 0.15 0.49 -6.53
N GLU A 354 -0.32 0.18 -7.74
CA GLU A 354 -1.30 -0.90 -7.99
C GLU A 354 -0.77 -2.26 -7.51
N GLY A 355 0.54 -2.48 -7.70
CA GLY A 355 1.25 -3.67 -7.26
C GLY A 355 1.23 -3.90 -5.74
N LEU A 356 0.96 -2.87 -4.93
CA LEU A 356 0.79 -3.02 -3.47
C LEU A 356 -0.42 -3.91 -3.14
N GLU A 357 -1.51 -3.79 -3.90
CA GLU A 357 -2.78 -4.51 -3.67
C GLU A 357 -2.78 -5.94 -4.23
N THR A 358 -1.92 -6.23 -5.19
CA THR A 358 -1.89 -7.55 -5.86
C THR A 358 -0.79 -8.48 -5.32
N GLY A 359 -0.02 -7.99 -4.35
CA GLY A 359 1.15 -8.63 -3.75
C GLY A 359 0.87 -9.81 -2.81
N ASN A 360 1.90 -10.31 -2.12
CA ASN A 360 1.72 -11.30 -1.04
C ASN A 360 1.23 -10.69 0.29
N ALA A 361 1.19 -9.36 0.38
CA ALA A 361 0.71 -8.58 1.52
C ALA A 361 -0.11 -7.36 1.03
N PRO A 362 -1.30 -7.59 0.45
CA PRO A 362 -2.17 -6.54 -0.12
C PRO A 362 -2.54 -5.42 0.87
N GLU A 363 -2.59 -5.74 2.17
CA GLU A 363 -2.85 -4.81 3.26
C GLU A 363 -1.77 -3.72 3.38
N MET A 364 -0.63 -3.90 2.71
CA MET A 364 0.43 -2.89 2.62
C MET A 364 -0.02 -1.62 1.87
N PHE A 365 -0.99 -1.70 0.96
CA PHE A 365 -1.58 -0.52 0.33
C PHE A 365 -2.19 0.39 1.39
N PHE A 366 -3.10 -0.15 2.22
CA PHE A 366 -3.70 0.59 3.33
C PHE A 366 -2.64 1.07 4.33
N TYR A 367 -1.75 0.17 4.77
CA TYR A 367 -0.68 0.51 5.71
C TYR A 367 0.19 1.68 5.23
N LYS A 368 0.47 1.79 3.91
CA LYS A 368 1.24 2.89 3.32
C LYS A 368 0.40 4.12 2.94
N ARG A 369 -0.87 4.18 3.39
CA ARG A 369 -1.84 5.26 3.11
C ARG A 369 -2.29 5.35 1.66
N GLY A 370 -2.27 4.23 0.93
CA GLY A 370 -2.79 4.12 -0.44
C GLY A 370 -4.15 4.79 -0.66
N PRO A 371 -5.14 4.66 0.23
CA PRO A 371 -6.43 5.34 0.07
C PRO A 371 -6.39 6.88 -0.02
N ILE A 372 -5.26 7.52 0.34
CA ILE A 372 -5.13 8.98 0.29
C ILE A 372 -4.63 9.46 -1.07
N TRP A 373 -3.66 8.75 -1.63
CA TRP A 373 -2.92 9.20 -2.82
C TRP A 373 -3.10 8.25 -4.01
N GLY A 374 -3.68 7.06 -3.81
CA GLY A 374 -3.81 6.01 -4.83
C GLY A 374 -4.91 6.28 -5.86
N GLU A 375 -5.98 7.01 -5.50
CA GLU A 375 -7.06 7.39 -6.42
C GLU A 375 -6.78 8.72 -7.15
N THR A 376 -5.70 9.41 -6.82
CA THR A 376 -5.28 10.59 -7.56
C THR A 376 -4.87 10.13 -8.96
N PRO A 377 -5.50 10.64 -10.05
CA PRO A 377 -5.06 10.31 -11.39
C PRO A 377 -3.64 10.82 -11.56
N TRP A 378 -2.67 9.91 -11.44
CA TRP A 378 -1.29 10.19 -11.77
C TRP A 378 -1.28 10.62 -13.23
N PRO A 379 -0.66 11.75 -13.58
CA PRO A 379 -0.76 12.26 -14.93
C PRO A 379 0.01 11.32 -15.86
N THR A 380 -0.71 10.33 -16.39
CA THR A 380 -0.27 9.37 -17.39
C THR A 380 0.16 10.13 -18.62
N TYR A 381 1.24 9.66 -19.22
CA TYR A 381 1.81 10.24 -20.43
C TYR A 381 0.79 10.15 -21.57
N CYS A 382 0.31 11.30 -22.06
CA CYS A 382 -0.47 11.40 -23.28
C CYS A 382 0.51 11.63 -24.44
N PRO A 383 0.64 10.71 -25.42
CA PRO A 383 1.55 10.92 -26.53
C PRO A 383 1.04 12.05 -27.41
N HIS A 384 1.88 13.05 -27.61
CA HIS A 384 1.85 14.08 -28.65
C HIS A 384 0.55 14.23 -29.46
N GLN A 385 -0.19 15.32 -29.20
CA GLN A 385 -0.83 16.07 -30.27
C GLN A 385 -0.55 17.56 -30.09
N GLY A 386 0.36 18.07 -30.94
CA GLY A 386 0.41 19.49 -31.21
C GLY A 386 -0.72 19.84 -32.18
N GLN A 387 -1.51 20.86 -31.84
CA GLN A 387 -1.83 21.97 -32.75
C GLN A 387 -2.60 23.06 -31.99
N GLU A 388 -2.24 24.28 -32.32
CA GLU A 388 -2.69 25.56 -31.77
C GLU A 388 -4.18 25.84 -31.98
N SER A 389 -4.81 26.56 -31.03
CA SER A 389 -5.69 27.71 -31.35
C SER A 389 -6.12 28.49 -30.09
N SER A 390 -5.52 29.68 -29.91
CA SER A 390 -6.10 31.01 -29.62
C SER A 390 -7.29 31.25 -28.65
N GLY A 391 -7.07 32.23 -27.73
CA GLY A 391 -8.07 33.17 -27.13
C GLY A 391 -8.78 32.65 -25.86
N GLU A 392 -8.95 33.36 -24.75
CA GLU A 392 -9.12 34.80 -24.50
C GLU A 392 -9.04 35.09 -22.96
N GLU A 393 -8.93 36.38 -22.58
CA GLU A 393 -8.45 36.96 -21.30
C GLU A 393 -9.35 36.89 -20.02
N ALA A 394 -8.65 36.74 -18.87
CA ALA A 394 -8.68 37.46 -17.57
C ALA A 394 -9.98 37.97 -16.83
N SER A 395 -10.20 37.41 -15.61
CA SER A 395 -10.25 38.05 -14.24
C SER A 395 -11.33 39.13 -13.88
N PRO A 396 -11.50 39.62 -12.61
CA PRO A 396 -11.48 39.06 -11.23
C PRO A 396 -12.72 39.47 -10.35
N ARG A 397 -12.87 38.95 -9.10
CA ARG A 397 -13.05 39.74 -7.83
C ARG A 397 -13.41 38.91 -6.57
N THR A 398 -12.62 39.15 -5.51
CA THR A 398 -12.83 39.21 -4.04
C THR A 398 -14.29 39.29 -3.51
N ALA A 399 -14.73 38.80 -2.34
CA ALA A 399 -14.21 38.92 -0.94
C ALA A 399 -15.08 38.07 0.07
N PRO A 400 -14.82 38.05 1.41
CA PRO A 400 -15.04 36.91 2.33
C PRO A 400 -16.33 36.94 3.19
N ILE A 401 -16.70 35.80 3.79
CA ILE A 401 -17.72 35.72 4.86
C ILE A 401 -17.24 34.84 6.03
N SER A 402 -17.19 35.46 7.21
CA SER A 402 -17.00 34.87 8.55
C SER A 402 -18.33 34.36 9.10
N PHE A 403 -18.38 33.30 9.92
CA PHE A 403 -19.25 33.23 11.12
C PHE A 403 -18.87 32.07 12.09
N LYS A 404 -18.56 32.50 13.32
CA LYS A 404 -18.82 31.99 14.68
C LYS A 404 -18.97 30.48 14.97
N HIS A 405 -18.20 30.07 15.98
CA HIS A 405 -18.34 28.86 16.80
C HIS A 405 -19.69 28.72 17.51
N GLU A 406 -20.20 27.49 17.55
CA GLU A 406 -21.15 27.03 18.55
C GLU A 406 -20.75 25.63 19.03
N LYS A 407 -20.81 25.43 20.36
CA LYS A 407 -20.43 24.20 21.08
C LYS A 407 -21.49 23.11 20.87
N ILE A 408 -21.06 21.87 20.72
CA ILE A 408 -21.91 20.68 20.92
C ILE A 408 -21.24 19.80 21.98
N SER A 409 -22.07 19.35 22.93
CA SER A 409 -21.76 18.66 24.19
C SER A 409 -21.56 17.15 24.04
N ASP A 410 -20.85 16.58 25.03
CA ASP A 410 -20.63 15.15 25.26
C ASP A 410 -21.94 14.37 25.44
N ALA A 411 -22.34 13.61 24.40
CA ALA A 411 -23.09 12.37 24.48
C ALA A 411 -23.30 11.81 23.07
N ASP A 412 -22.42 10.92 22.60
CA ASP A 412 -22.72 9.90 21.55
C ASP A 412 -21.51 8.97 21.32
N LEU A 413 -20.93 8.45 22.42
CA LEU A 413 -19.84 7.47 22.39
C LEU A 413 -20.35 6.12 22.91
N SER A 414 -21.19 5.45 22.12
CA SER A 414 -21.46 4.01 22.28
C SER A 414 -22.24 3.44 21.09
N ASN A 415 -21.63 3.27 19.91
CA ASN A 415 -22.08 2.27 18.92
C ASN A 415 -21.22 2.30 17.63
N MET A 416 -19.92 1.98 17.68
CA MET A 416 -19.17 1.64 16.45
C MET A 416 -18.14 0.54 16.70
N ALA A 417 -18.63 -0.62 17.11
CA ALA A 417 -17.98 -1.90 16.87
C ALA A 417 -19.00 -2.75 16.13
N LYS A 418 -18.86 -2.89 14.80
CA LYS A 418 -19.48 -3.91 13.91
C LYS A 418 -19.41 -3.46 12.44
N PHE A 419 -18.27 -3.65 11.76
CA PHE A 419 -18.22 -3.66 10.29
C PHE A 419 -17.33 -4.77 9.66
N PRO A 420 -17.22 -6.01 10.20
CA PRO A 420 -16.65 -7.13 9.43
C PRO A 420 -17.71 -7.90 8.61
N ILE A 421 -18.96 -7.42 8.50
CA ILE A 421 -20.07 -8.22 7.98
C ILE A 421 -20.21 -8.17 6.45
N ILE A 422 -19.79 -7.08 5.78
CA ILE A 422 -20.12 -6.85 4.36
C ILE A 422 -19.37 -7.82 3.41
N SER A 423 -18.08 -8.14 3.66
CA SER A 423 -17.35 -9.14 2.85
C SER A 423 -17.70 -10.60 3.20
N ALA A 424 -18.26 -10.86 4.39
CA ALA A 424 -18.61 -12.23 4.81
C ALA A 424 -19.98 -12.69 4.28
N VAL A 425 -20.88 -11.75 3.96
CA VAL A 425 -22.22 -12.03 3.39
C VAL A 425 -22.12 -12.68 2.00
N LEU A 426 -21.14 -12.27 1.18
CA LEU A 426 -20.98 -12.72 -0.20
C LEU A 426 -20.28 -14.08 -0.35
N ALA A 427 -19.43 -14.47 0.61
CA ALA A 427 -18.84 -15.81 0.63
C ALA A 427 -19.84 -16.92 1.01
N LEU A 428 -20.96 -16.57 1.67
CA LEU A 428 -22.03 -17.50 2.03
C LEU A 428 -23.06 -17.73 0.90
N LEU A 429 -23.02 -16.92 -0.17
CA LEU A 429 -23.96 -17.02 -1.29
C LEU A 429 -23.54 -18.03 -2.38
N ALA A 430 -22.42 -18.72 -2.20
CA ALA A 430 -21.92 -19.75 -3.12
C ALA A 430 -22.03 -21.20 -2.57
N VAL A 431 -22.78 -21.45 -1.49
CA VAL A 431 -22.95 -22.82 -0.94
C VAL A 431 -24.42 -23.15 -0.73
N GLY A 432 -24.99 -23.83 -1.72
CA GLY A 432 -26.31 -24.46 -1.65
C GLY A 432 -26.31 -25.81 -2.35
N ALA A 433 -25.58 -26.79 -1.80
CA ALA A 433 -25.76 -28.19 -2.18
C ALA A 433 -25.33 -29.13 -1.04
N SER A 434 -26.24 -29.39 -0.10
CA SER A 434 -26.16 -30.58 0.75
C SER A 434 -27.28 -31.54 0.39
N VAL A 435 -26.85 -32.76 0.07
CA VAL A 435 -27.61 -33.84 -0.54
C VAL A 435 -28.56 -34.46 0.49
N SER A 436 -29.84 -34.59 0.16
CA SER A 436 -30.71 -35.61 0.75
C SER A 436 -31.48 -36.29 -0.38
N ALA A 437 -31.26 -37.61 -0.49
CA ALA A 437 -31.77 -38.45 -1.56
C ALA A 437 -33.29 -38.61 -1.45
N VAL A 438 -34.01 -38.04 -2.40
CA VAL A 438 -35.39 -38.39 -2.75
C VAL A 438 -35.49 -38.45 -4.28
N ALA A 439 -36.21 -39.45 -4.78
CA ALA A 439 -36.33 -39.76 -6.21
C ALA A 439 -36.67 -38.52 -7.07
N PRO A 440 -36.13 -38.42 -8.30
CA PRO A 440 -36.26 -37.21 -9.10
C PRO A 440 -37.72 -37.01 -9.56
N PRO A 441 -38.31 -35.82 -9.37
CA PRO A 441 -39.55 -35.44 -10.03
C PRO A 441 -39.29 -35.28 -11.55
N PRO A 442 -40.32 -35.35 -12.40
CA PRO A 442 -40.15 -35.19 -13.84
C PRO A 442 -39.54 -33.83 -14.15
N ALA A 443 -38.59 -33.81 -15.08
CA ALA A 443 -37.84 -32.63 -15.47
C ALA A 443 -38.79 -31.47 -15.81
N PRO A 444 -38.60 -30.28 -15.23
CA PRO A 444 -39.37 -29.11 -15.63
C PRO A 444 -38.99 -28.73 -17.05
N VAL A 445 -40.00 -28.45 -17.86
CA VAL A 445 -39.86 -27.84 -19.19
C VAL A 445 -39.00 -26.57 -19.04
N PRO A 446 -37.93 -26.36 -19.82
CA PRO A 446 -37.12 -25.16 -19.70
C PRO A 446 -37.98 -23.96 -20.11
N THR A 447 -38.30 -23.11 -19.13
CA THR A 447 -38.87 -21.79 -19.38
C THR A 447 -37.89 -20.98 -20.23
N PRO A 448 -38.38 -20.14 -21.15
CA PRO A 448 -37.52 -19.32 -21.99
C PRO A 448 -36.59 -18.46 -21.12
N VAL A 449 -35.30 -18.41 -21.50
CA VAL A 449 -34.21 -17.71 -20.79
C VAL A 449 -34.40 -16.16 -20.78
N ASP A 450 -35.41 -15.69 -21.50
CA ASP A 450 -35.70 -14.27 -21.76
C ASP A 450 -36.94 -13.76 -21.00
N GLU A 451 -37.44 -14.50 -20.00
CA GLU A 451 -38.59 -14.11 -19.20
C GLU A 451 -38.17 -13.66 -17.79
N LEU A 452 -38.55 -12.43 -17.44
CA LEU A 452 -38.38 -11.86 -16.10
C LEU A 452 -39.01 -12.75 -15.03
N ILE A 453 -38.24 -13.10 -14.00
CA ILE A 453 -38.70 -13.88 -12.84
C ILE A 453 -38.79 -12.95 -11.61
N PRO A 454 -39.99 -12.55 -11.16
CA PRO A 454 -40.18 -11.81 -9.93
C PRO A 454 -39.75 -12.59 -8.69
N GLY A 455 -39.16 -11.90 -7.72
CA GLY A 455 -38.83 -12.45 -6.41
C GLY A 455 -40.06 -12.94 -5.63
N PRO A 456 -39.87 -13.83 -4.63
CA PRO A 456 -40.97 -14.35 -3.82
C PRO A 456 -41.80 -13.22 -3.16
N GLY A 457 -43.12 -13.25 -3.35
CA GLY A 457 -44.05 -12.26 -2.80
C GLY A 457 -44.22 -11.00 -3.65
N LEU A 458 -43.49 -10.84 -4.76
CA LEU A 458 -43.65 -9.74 -5.70
C LEU A 458 -44.64 -10.10 -6.82
N PRO A 459 -45.39 -9.13 -7.37
CA PRO A 459 -46.41 -9.37 -8.40
C PRO A 459 -45.77 -9.76 -9.74
N SER A 460 -46.51 -10.51 -10.57
CA SER A 460 -46.08 -10.82 -11.94
C SER A 460 -46.28 -9.63 -12.89
N LEU A 461 -45.56 -9.61 -14.00
CA LEU A 461 -45.75 -8.58 -15.04
C LEU A 461 -47.20 -8.48 -15.51
N LYS A 462 -47.85 -9.64 -15.70
CA LYS A 462 -49.26 -9.73 -16.07
C LYS A 462 -50.19 -9.05 -15.06
N SER A 463 -49.91 -9.14 -13.76
CA SER A 463 -50.75 -8.50 -12.74
C SER A 463 -50.48 -7.00 -12.59
N LEU A 464 -49.35 -6.51 -13.10
CA LEU A 464 -49.04 -5.08 -13.22
C LEU A 464 -49.53 -4.47 -14.55
N GLY A 465 -50.02 -5.29 -15.48
CA GLY A 465 -50.38 -4.84 -16.83
C GLY A 465 -49.17 -4.39 -17.66
N LEU A 466 -47.97 -4.92 -17.34
CA LEU A 466 -46.71 -4.61 -18.01
C LEU A 466 -46.23 -5.81 -18.82
N THR A 467 -45.44 -5.56 -19.84
CA THR A 467 -44.69 -6.57 -20.59
C THR A 467 -43.19 -6.38 -20.40
N HIS A 468 -42.39 -7.42 -20.68
CA HIS A 468 -40.93 -7.30 -20.68
C HIS A 468 -40.45 -6.17 -21.63
N LYS A 469 -41.11 -6.01 -22.78
CA LYS A 469 -40.82 -4.93 -23.73
C LYS A 469 -41.06 -3.53 -23.13
N ASP A 470 -42.08 -3.39 -22.29
CA ASP A 470 -42.36 -2.12 -21.60
C ASP A 470 -41.23 -1.79 -20.61
N LEU A 471 -40.71 -2.78 -19.88
CA LEU A 471 -39.58 -2.59 -18.97
C LEU A 471 -38.29 -2.19 -19.70
N VAL A 472 -38.00 -2.79 -20.85
CA VAL A 472 -36.86 -2.38 -21.69
C VAL A 472 -37.02 -0.93 -22.17
N ALA A 473 -38.25 -0.50 -22.46
CA ALA A 473 -38.53 0.85 -22.94
C ALA A 473 -38.48 1.95 -21.84
N MET A 474 -38.51 1.58 -20.56
CA MET A 474 -38.48 2.54 -19.43
C MET A 474 -37.15 3.28 -19.27
N GLY A 475 -36.06 2.79 -19.86
CA GLY A 475 -34.74 3.42 -19.75
C GLY A 475 -34.12 3.30 -18.35
N ARG A 476 -33.21 4.22 -17.99
CA ARG A 476 -32.57 4.24 -16.66
C ARG A 476 -33.48 4.89 -15.62
N VAL A 477 -33.48 4.37 -14.40
CA VAL A 477 -34.16 5.00 -13.27
C VAL A 477 -33.46 6.31 -12.92
N ASN A 478 -34.23 7.38 -12.71
CA ASN A 478 -33.65 8.66 -12.31
C ASN A 478 -33.15 8.57 -10.86
N ILE A 479 -31.85 8.73 -10.68
CA ILE A 479 -31.21 8.77 -9.37
C ILE A 479 -31.39 10.19 -8.78
N PRO A 480 -32.05 10.35 -7.61
CA PRO A 480 -32.26 11.67 -7.02
C PRO A 480 -30.96 12.45 -6.79
N GLU A 481 -31.01 13.78 -6.84
CA GLU A 481 -29.82 14.61 -6.61
C GLU A 481 -29.27 14.45 -5.16
N SER A 482 -30.09 14.02 -4.21
CA SER A 482 -29.66 13.63 -2.86
C SER A 482 -28.80 12.35 -2.83
N TYR A 483 -28.81 11.58 -3.91
CA TYR A 483 -27.97 10.42 -4.18
C TYR A 483 -26.69 10.80 -4.94
N ASN A 484 -26.64 11.99 -5.55
CA ASN A 484 -25.51 12.45 -6.34
C ASN A 484 -24.31 12.81 -5.44
N ALA A 485 -23.24 12.03 -5.57
CA ALA A 485 -21.94 12.30 -4.94
C ALA A 485 -21.35 13.69 -5.31
N HIS A 486 -21.83 14.32 -6.40
CA HIS A 486 -21.37 15.64 -6.81
C HIS A 486 -21.73 16.79 -5.84
N ARG A 487 -22.85 16.72 -5.10
CA ARG A 487 -23.17 17.73 -4.06
C ARG A 487 -22.50 17.43 -2.71
N ILE A 488 -22.05 16.20 -2.49
CA ILE A 488 -21.18 15.87 -1.35
C ILE A 488 -19.84 16.58 -1.49
N ARG A 489 -19.36 16.84 -2.72
CA ARG A 489 -18.20 17.70 -2.99
C ARG A 489 -18.36 19.14 -2.45
N GLY A 490 -19.57 19.70 -2.48
CA GLY A 490 -19.87 21.02 -1.90
C GLY A 490 -20.10 21.02 -0.39
N ALA A 491 -20.69 19.95 0.16
CA ALA A 491 -20.93 19.80 1.60
C ALA A 491 -19.64 19.44 2.39
N LEU A 492 -18.71 18.69 1.78
CA LEU A 492 -17.36 18.47 2.31
C LEU A 492 -16.55 19.77 2.43
N LEU A 493 -16.72 20.70 1.48
CA LEU A 493 -16.06 22.01 1.51
C LEU A 493 -16.71 22.99 2.49
N SER A 494 -17.94 22.74 2.95
CA SER A 494 -18.69 23.63 3.85
C SER A 494 -18.84 23.10 5.29
N GLY A 495 -18.27 21.93 5.61
CA GLY A 495 -18.30 21.36 6.97
C GLY A 495 -19.70 21.00 7.50
N LYS A 496 -20.71 20.83 6.64
CA LYS A 496 -22.07 20.41 7.06
C LYS A 496 -22.29 18.95 6.72
N ARG A 497 -22.74 18.15 7.71
CA ARG A 497 -23.15 16.75 7.52
C ARG A 497 -24.22 16.65 6.43
N SER A 498 -23.89 15.97 5.33
CA SER A 498 -24.86 15.51 4.34
C SER A 498 -25.31 14.08 4.72
N THR A 499 -26.60 13.82 4.66
CA THR A 499 -27.21 12.50 4.88
C THR A 499 -27.38 11.70 3.57
N GLY A 500 -26.55 11.98 2.55
CA GLY A 500 -26.67 11.44 1.18
C GLY A 500 -25.74 10.24 0.89
N ALA A 501 -26.16 9.42 -0.08
CA ALA A 501 -25.68 8.06 -0.39
C ALA A 501 -24.16 7.86 -0.60
N SER A 502 -23.67 6.69 -0.21
CA SER A 502 -22.27 6.22 -0.36
C SER A 502 -21.96 5.66 -1.76
N ILE A 503 -20.68 5.48 -2.10
CA ILE A 503 -20.21 4.79 -3.33
C ILE A 503 -20.62 3.29 -3.25
N PRO A 504 -21.04 2.63 -4.36
CA PRO A 504 -21.35 1.21 -4.36
C PRO A 504 -20.09 0.36 -4.30
N THR A 505 -20.18 -0.81 -3.68
CA THR A 505 -19.09 -1.82 -3.68
C THR A 505 -19.19 -2.61 -4.96
N CYS A 506 -18.22 -2.49 -5.87
CA CYS A 506 -18.25 -3.21 -7.15
C CYS A 506 -17.55 -4.58 -7.05
N GLU A 507 -17.99 -5.54 -7.86
CA GLU A 507 -17.44 -6.90 -7.90
C GLU A 507 -16.91 -7.26 -9.29
N ASP A 508 -15.61 -7.51 -9.39
CA ASP A 508 -14.95 -7.77 -10.68
C ASP A 508 -14.88 -9.26 -11.06
N ASN A 509 -15.33 -10.15 -10.16
CA ASN A 509 -15.28 -11.60 -10.36
C ASN A 509 -16.47 -12.16 -11.15
N TYR A 510 -17.50 -11.34 -11.39
CA TYR A 510 -18.72 -11.75 -12.06
C TYR A 510 -18.96 -10.89 -13.29
N GLU A 511 -19.06 -11.54 -14.44
CA GLU A 511 -19.51 -10.90 -15.68
C GLU A 511 -21.00 -11.19 -15.84
N LEU A 512 -21.87 -10.16 -15.80
CA LEU A 512 -23.33 -10.29 -15.88
C LEU A 512 -23.97 -9.34 -16.88
N PRO A 513 -24.85 -9.78 -17.80
CA PRO A 513 -25.41 -8.89 -18.81
C PRO A 513 -26.18 -7.70 -18.22
N LYS A 514 -25.70 -6.48 -18.50
CA LYS A 514 -26.34 -5.21 -18.10
C LYS A 514 -27.81 -5.16 -18.51
N LYS A 515 -28.17 -5.73 -19.66
CA LYS A 515 -29.56 -5.75 -20.13
C LYS A 515 -30.51 -6.41 -19.12
N GLY A 516 -30.11 -7.54 -18.55
CA GLY A 516 -30.91 -8.23 -17.52
C GLY A 516 -31.03 -7.42 -16.24
N ALA A 517 -29.91 -6.85 -15.77
CA ALA A 517 -29.90 -5.99 -14.59
C ALA A 517 -30.83 -4.77 -14.75
N GLN A 518 -30.81 -4.09 -15.89
CA GLN A 518 -31.66 -2.93 -16.15
C GLN A 518 -33.15 -3.28 -16.21
N VAL A 519 -33.52 -4.42 -16.81
CA VAL A 519 -34.91 -4.89 -16.81
C VAL A 519 -35.39 -5.15 -15.38
N CYS A 520 -34.56 -5.77 -14.55
CA CYS A 520 -34.87 -5.99 -13.15
C CYS A 520 -34.99 -4.69 -12.34
N ILE A 521 -34.12 -3.71 -12.58
CA ILE A 521 -34.21 -2.38 -11.96
C ILE A 521 -35.55 -1.72 -12.31
N ASN A 522 -35.95 -1.77 -13.58
CA ASN A 522 -37.19 -1.17 -14.05
C ASN A 522 -38.43 -1.88 -13.51
N PHE A 523 -38.39 -3.22 -13.40
CA PHE A 523 -39.44 -3.99 -12.73
C PHE A 523 -39.63 -3.54 -11.28
N ILE A 524 -38.54 -3.48 -10.51
CA ILE A 524 -38.60 -3.07 -9.10
C ILE A 524 -39.07 -1.61 -8.98
N SER A 525 -38.63 -0.73 -9.87
CA SER A 525 -39.06 0.68 -9.91
C SER A 525 -40.57 0.81 -10.15
N ALA A 526 -41.14 -0.02 -11.03
CA ALA A 526 -42.58 -0.02 -11.34
C ALA A 526 -43.47 -0.41 -10.13
N LEU A 527 -42.90 -1.02 -9.09
CA LEU A 527 -43.62 -1.34 -7.85
C LEU A 527 -43.82 -0.11 -6.95
N GLY A 528 -43.09 0.99 -7.20
CA GLY A 528 -43.27 2.25 -6.49
C GLY A 528 -42.95 2.13 -4.99
N SER A 529 -43.79 2.76 -4.16
CA SER A 529 -43.63 2.79 -2.70
C SER A 529 -44.00 1.49 -1.98
N LYS A 530 -44.30 0.40 -2.70
CA LYS A 530 -44.57 -0.91 -2.09
C LYS A 530 -43.33 -1.42 -1.33
N PRO A 531 -43.49 -2.18 -0.23
CA PRO A 531 -42.35 -2.68 0.52
C PRO A 531 -41.67 -3.84 -0.22
N CYS A 532 -40.37 -3.68 -0.46
CA CYS A 532 -39.47 -4.75 -0.87
C CYS A 532 -38.76 -5.25 0.39
N ALA A 533 -38.98 -6.51 0.77
CA ALA A 533 -38.61 -7.05 2.07
C ALA A 533 -37.86 -8.38 1.97
N VAL A 534 -36.98 -8.62 2.94
CA VAL A 534 -36.33 -9.92 3.20
C VAL A 534 -36.86 -10.42 4.53
N THR A 535 -37.63 -11.52 4.53
CA THR A 535 -38.28 -12.05 5.74
C THR A 535 -37.84 -13.49 6.02
N GLY A 536 -37.44 -13.77 7.27
CA GLY A 536 -37.14 -15.12 7.75
C GLY A 536 -35.94 -15.80 7.08
N LYS A 537 -35.15 -15.06 6.29
CA LYS A 537 -33.95 -15.52 5.59
C LYS A 537 -32.89 -14.43 5.57
N PHE A 538 -31.65 -14.83 5.31
CA PHE A 538 -30.53 -13.90 5.22
C PHE A 538 -30.51 -13.13 3.89
N VAL A 539 -30.90 -13.78 2.78
CA VAL A 539 -30.96 -13.17 1.44
C VAL A 539 -32.24 -13.61 0.73
N GLN A 540 -32.78 -12.73 -0.09
CA GLN A 540 -33.96 -12.99 -0.92
C GLN A 540 -33.81 -12.36 -2.30
N GLN A 541 -34.08 -13.15 -3.34
CA GLN A 541 -34.17 -12.68 -4.71
C GLN A 541 -35.34 -11.70 -4.84
N MET A 542 -35.07 -10.55 -5.45
CA MET A 542 -36.06 -9.52 -5.79
C MET A 542 -36.46 -9.63 -7.27
N CYS A 543 -35.52 -9.98 -8.13
CA CYS A 543 -35.76 -10.15 -9.55
C CYS A 543 -34.63 -10.90 -10.22
N THR A 544 -34.93 -11.68 -11.26
CA THR A 544 -33.94 -12.29 -12.17
C THR A 544 -34.36 -12.09 -13.62
N ASP A 545 -33.43 -11.70 -14.48
CA ASP A 545 -33.64 -11.53 -15.91
C ASP A 545 -32.33 -11.72 -16.68
N HIS A 546 -32.34 -12.44 -17.80
CA HIS A 546 -31.18 -12.68 -18.69
C HIS A 546 -29.86 -12.98 -17.94
N GLY A 547 -29.92 -13.80 -16.89
CA GLY A 547 -28.76 -14.25 -16.10
C GLY A 547 -28.28 -13.28 -15.00
N ALA A 548 -28.85 -12.09 -14.90
CA ALA A 548 -28.59 -11.14 -13.81
C ALA A 548 -29.71 -11.20 -12.77
N SER A 549 -29.35 -11.14 -11.49
CA SER A 549 -30.28 -11.14 -10.38
C SER A 549 -30.05 -9.97 -9.44
N ILE A 550 -31.15 -9.31 -9.04
CA ILE A 550 -31.15 -8.34 -7.95
C ILE A 550 -31.54 -9.07 -6.66
N MET A 551 -30.65 -9.06 -5.69
CA MET A 551 -30.83 -9.70 -4.38
C MET A 551 -30.94 -8.64 -3.28
N GLY A 552 -31.74 -8.93 -2.26
CA GLY A 552 -31.77 -8.17 -1.01
C GLY A 552 -31.19 -9.01 0.14
N ALA A 553 -30.33 -8.42 0.97
CA ALA A 553 -29.70 -9.08 2.10
C ALA A 553 -30.01 -8.39 3.45
N ASN A 554 -30.34 -9.22 4.44
CA ASN A 554 -30.60 -8.86 5.83
C ASN A 554 -29.32 -8.99 6.66
N VAL A 555 -28.42 -8.04 6.48
CA VAL A 555 -27.07 -8.05 7.09
C VAL A 555 -27.09 -7.96 8.62
N LYS A 556 -28.20 -7.52 9.22
CA LYS A 556 -28.38 -7.44 10.67
C LYS A 556 -29.08 -8.66 11.27
N ASN A 557 -29.44 -9.65 10.45
CA ASN A 557 -30.14 -10.87 10.86
C ASN A 557 -31.42 -10.60 11.69
N LEU A 558 -32.20 -9.60 11.26
CA LEU A 558 -33.48 -9.26 11.89
C LEU A 558 -34.60 -10.19 11.38
N ALA A 559 -35.77 -10.21 12.02
CA ALA A 559 -36.90 -11.04 11.57
C ALA A 559 -37.35 -10.68 10.13
N THR A 560 -37.39 -9.37 9.85
CA THR A 560 -37.67 -8.78 8.54
C THR A 560 -36.88 -7.48 8.39
N VAL A 561 -36.28 -7.27 7.22
CA VAL A 561 -35.77 -5.95 6.77
C VAL A 561 -36.53 -5.55 5.51
N GLN A 562 -36.81 -4.25 5.33
CA GLN A 562 -37.54 -3.79 4.16
C GLN A 562 -37.22 -2.33 3.81
N SER A 563 -37.30 -2.00 2.53
CA SER A 563 -37.34 -0.61 2.04
C SER A 563 -38.43 -0.46 0.98
N SER A 564 -38.72 0.76 0.52
CA SER A 564 -39.60 0.94 -0.62
C SER A 564 -38.96 0.36 -1.89
N CYS A 565 -39.74 -0.25 -2.77
CA CYS A 565 -39.19 -0.81 -4.00
C CYS A 565 -38.57 0.29 -4.89
N SER A 566 -39.10 1.52 -4.90
CA SER A 566 -38.45 2.66 -5.53
C SER A 566 -37.05 2.92 -4.97
N ASP A 567 -36.85 2.86 -3.65
CA ASP A 567 -35.54 3.05 -3.04
C ASP A 567 -34.56 1.89 -3.32
N VAL A 568 -35.09 0.67 -3.43
CA VAL A 568 -34.32 -0.51 -3.88
C VAL A 568 -33.88 -0.35 -5.33
N ALA A 569 -34.77 0.12 -6.20
CA ALA A 569 -34.46 0.37 -7.62
C ALA A 569 -33.43 1.48 -7.80
N ILE A 570 -33.48 2.54 -7.01
CA ILE A 570 -32.47 3.61 -7.03
C ILE A 570 -31.09 3.06 -6.62
N ALA A 571 -31.02 2.23 -5.57
CA ALA A 571 -29.77 1.60 -5.15
C ALA A 571 -29.21 0.66 -6.21
N ALA A 572 -30.07 -0.16 -6.83
CA ALA A 572 -29.65 -1.05 -7.92
C ALA A 572 -29.22 -0.26 -9.17
N GLN A 573 -29.91 0.84 -9.53
CA GLN A 573 -29.50 1.72 -10.62
C GLN A 573 -28.16 2.39 -10.33
N TRP A 574 -27.90 2.76 -9.08
CA TRP A 574 -26.63 3.31 -8.65
C TRP A 574 -25.48 2.31 -8.80
N ILE A 575 -25.68 1.05 -8.43
CA ILE A 575 -24.72 -0.03 -8.71
C ILE A 575 -24.57 -0.19 -10.23
N TYR A 576 -25.67 -0.19 -10.98
CA TYR A 576 -25.64 -0.37 -12.43
C TYR A 576 -24.82 0.70 -13.16
N ASP A 577 -24.95 1.96 -12.74
CA ASP A 577 -24.30 3.10 -13.39
C ASP A 577 -22.83 3.26 -12.98
N ASN A 578 -22.44 2.72 -11.83
CA ASN A 578 -21.10 2.96 -11.24
C ASN A 578 -20.26 1.68 -11.07
N CYS A 579 -20.82 0.49 -11.30
CA CYS A 579 -20.10 -0.78 -11.29
C CYS A 579 -20.09 -1.43 -12.67
N GLY A 580 -18.91 -1.81 -13.13
CA GLY A 580 -18.68 -2.49 -14.41
C GLY A 580 -17.33 -2.11 -15.02
N LEU A 581 -16.83 -2.95 -15.93
CA LEU A 581 -15.63 -2.63 -16.70
C LEU A 581 -16.04 -1.79 -17.92
N ASP A 582 -15.37 -0.67 -18.17
CA ASP A 582 -15.71 0.31 -19.22
C ASP A 582 -15.78 -0.29 -20.64
N THR A 583 -15.26 -1.49 -20.84
CA THR A 583 -15.22 -2.19 -22.13
C THR A 583 -16.22 -3.34 -22.27
N THR A 584 -17.05 -3.63 -21.26
CA THR A 584 -17.99 -4.76 -21.29
C THR A 584 -19.45 -4.34 -21.01
N ASP A 585 -20.41 -5.07 -21.58
CA ASP A 585 -21.85 -4.91 -21.30
C ASP A 585 -22.22 -5.58 -19.95
N MET A 586 -21.33 -5.51 -18.94
CA MET A 586 -21.43 -6.30 -17.71
C MET A 586 -21.33 -5.49 -16.41
N ASN A 587 -22.08 -5.86 -15.36
CA ASN A 587 -22.04 -5.21 -14.04
C ASN A 587 -22.38 -6.12 -12.84
N ALA A 588 -21.63 -6.00 -11.75
CA ALA A 588 -21.91 -6.65 -10.47
C ALA A 588 -21.46 -5.77 -9.30
N GLY A 589 -22.15 -5.84 -8.17
CA GLY A 589 -21.84 -5.03 -6.98
C GLY A 589 -22.97 -4.96 -5.97
N ALA A 590 -22.76 -4.19 -4.89
CA ALA A 590 -23.69 -4.06 -3.77
C ALA A 590 -23.77 -2.61 -3.22
N HIS A 591 -24.96 -2.22 -2.76
CA HIS A 591 -25.24 -0.91 -2.16
C HIS A 591 -26.52 -0.95 -1.30
N PHE A 592 -26.63 -0.11 -0.27
CA PHE A 592 -27.81 -0.11 0.60
C PHE A 592 -29.01 0.58 -0.05
N ALA A 593 -30.21 -0.01 0.11
CA ALA A 593 -31.45 0.64 -0.30
C ALA A 593 -31.60 2.00 0.40
N HIS A 594 -32.01 3.02 -0.35
CA HIS A 594 -32.32 4.34 0.20
C HIS A 594 -33.45 4.24 1.24
N GLY A 595 -33.47 5.11 2.26
CA GLY A 595 -34.40 4.99 3.40
C GLY A 595 -34.04 3.91 4.46
N ASN A 596 -32.92 3.20 4.25
CA ASN A 596 -32.13 2.32 5.13
C ASN A 596 -32.82 1.46 6.19
N GLY A 597 -33.98 0.85 5.89
CA GLY A 597 -34.51 -0.28 6.68
C GLY A 597 -33.62 -1.55 6.72
N ASP A 598 -32.30 -1.38 6.74
CA ASP A 598 -31.22 -2.34 6.87
C ASP A 598 -31.14 -3.39 5.76
N LEU A 599 -31.54 -2.96 4.57
CA LEU A 599 -31.59 -3.77 3.36
C LEU A 599 -30.43 -3.45 2.42
N LEU A 600 -29.50 -4.40 2.27
CA LEU A 600 -28.40 -4.32 1.30
C LEU A 600 -28.87 -4.92 -0.03
N ILE A 601 -28.67 -4.21 -1.14
CA ILE A 601 -29.04 -4.62 -2.49
C ILE A 601 -27.79 -5.01 -3.26
N SER A 602 -27.85 -6.11 -4.03
CA SER A 602 -26.75 -6.51 -4.90
C SER A 602 -27.23 -6.96 -6.29
N ILE A 603 -26.35 -6.79 -7.29
CA ILE A 603 -26.48 -7.33 -8.64
C ILE A 603 -25.50 -8.49 -8.76
N VAL A 604 -26.01 -9.71 -8.91
CA VAL A 604 -25.24 -10.98 -8.88
C VAL A 604 -25.76 -11.98 -9.93
N PRO A 605 -25.03 -13.07 -10.24
CA PRO A 605 -25.53 -14.11 -11.13
C PRO A 605 -26.82 -14.77 -10.60
N ALA A 606 -27.68 -15.20 -11.52
CA ALA A 606 -28.90 -15.95 -11.25
C ALA A 606 -28.69 -17.35 -10.66
#